data_AF-A0A954T2G9-F1
#
_entry.id   AF-A0A954T2G9-F1
#
_cell.length_a   1.000
_cell.length_b   1.000
_cell.length_c   1.000
_cell.angle_alpha   90.00
_cell.angle_beta   90.00
_cell.angle_gamma   90.00
#
_symmetry.space_group_name_H-M   'P 1'
#
loop_
_entity.id
_entity.type
_entity.pdbx_description
1 polymer ?
#
loop_
_entity_poly.entity_id
_entity_poly.type
_entity_poly.pdbx_seq_one_letter_code
_entity_poly.pdbx_strand_id
1 'polypeptide(L)'
;MLSVMFAILVIGMAVRTLRLTTLVIAWRWALGAALVWMFALSWSFAAPDREALQDLLWYAVSLISLCPGIAVLGARRPGSAAWTWFVVLPMLAVLGWPMLTVLG
;
A
#
# COMPACT_ATOMS: atom_id res chain seq x y z
N MET A 1 12.08 -0.67 12.05
CA MET A 1 10.96 0.07 12.69
C MET A 1 11.15 1.59 12.61
N LEU A 2 12.25 2.16 13.11
CA LEU A 2 12.54 3.61 13.04
C LEU A 2 12.44 4.21 11.62
N SER A 3 12.99 3.53 10.61
CA SER A 3 12.91 3.95 9.20
C SER A 3 11.48 4.05 8.68
N VAL A 4 10.60 3.13 9.09
CA VAL A 4 9.19 3.06 8.67
C VAL A 4 8.37 4.14 9.36
N MET A 5 8.60 4.35 10.65
CA MET A 5 8.00 5.45 11.39
C MET A 5 8.35 6.80 10.76
N PHE A 6 9.62 6.97 10.39
CA PHE A 6 10.07 8.17 9.70
C PHE A 6 9.39 8.33 8.33
N ALA A 7 9.29 7.25 7.54
CA ALA A 7 8.57 7.27 6.27
C ALA A 7 7.10 7.67 6.44
N ILE A 8 6.39 7.11 7.44
CA ILE A 8 5.00 7.48 7.74
C ILE A 8 4.88 8.96 8.10
N LEU A 9 5.80 9.48 8.93
CA LEU A 9 5.82 10.89 9.30
C LEU A 9 6.03 11.80 8.08
N VAL A 10 7.01 11.49 7.24
CA VAL A 10 7.30 12.25 6.01
C VAL A 10 6.10 12.22 5.06
N ILE A 11 5.53 11.03 4.82
CA ILE A 11 4.33 10.88 3.98
C ILE A 11 3.18 11.66 4.59
N GLY A 12 2.92 11.54 5.90
CA GLY A 12 1.85 12.24 6.60
C GLY A 12 1.96 13.76 6.50
N MET A 13 3.17 14.31 6.64
CA MET A 13 3.41 15.75 6.50
C MET A 13 3.15 16.26 5.08
N ALA A 14 3.38 15.45 4.05
CA ALA A 14 3.16 15.82 2.65
C ALA A 14 1.67 16.07 2.30
N VAL A 15 0.72 15.67 3.15
CA VAL A 15 -0.72 15.80 2.89
C VAL A 15 -1.15 17.23 2.61
N ARG A 16 -0.55 18.22 3.30
CA ARG A 16 -0.96 19.63 3.17
C ARG A 16 -0.68 20.17 1.78
N THR A 17 0.46 19.80 1.21
CA THR A 17 0.88 20.21 -0.14
C THR A 17 0.09 19.50 -1.23
N LEU A 18 -0.35 18.26 -0.98
CA LEU A 18 -0.96 17.40 -1.98
C LEU A 18 -2.48 17.55 -2.07
N ARG A 19 -3.16 18.09 -1.03
CA ARG A 19 -4.63 18.14 -0.90
C ARG A 19 -5.40 18.74 -2.08
N LEU A 20 -4.81 19.68 -2.80
CA LEU A 20 -5.44 20.33 -3.95
C LEU A 20 -5.01 19.74 -5.31
N THR A 21 -4.36 18.58 -5.30
CA THR A 21 -3.80 17.95 -6.51
C THR A 21 -4.42 16.59 -6.76
N THR A 22 -4.32 16.10 -8.00
CA THR A 22 -4.71 14.72 -8.36
C THR A 22 -3.83 13.65 -7.69
N LEU A 23 -2.73 14.03 -7.02
CA LEU A 23 -1.85 13.11 -6.30
C LEU A 23 -2.38 12.66 -4.93
N VAL A 24 -3.50 13.22 -4.42
CA VAL A 24 -4.07 12.80 -3.12
C VAL A 24 -4.32 11.29 -3.06
N ILE A 25 -4.75 10.70 -4.17
CA ILE A 25 -4.99 9.25 -4.25
C ILE A 25 -3.68 8.47 -4.09
N ALA A 26 -2.61 8.88 -4.77
CA ALA A 26 -1.30 8.26 -4.64
C ALA A 26 -0.74 8.39 -3.21
N TRP A 27 -0.97 9.55 -2.58
CA TRP A 27 -0.62 9.78 -1.18
C TRP A 27 -1.36 8.83 -0.22
N ARG A 28 -2.67 8.61 -0.43
CA ARG A 28 -3.46 7.66 0.38
C ARG A 28 -2.91 6.24 0.27
N TRP A 29 -2.54 5.82 -0.95
CA TRP A 29 -1.89 4.52 -1.16
C TRP A 29 -0.52 4.43 -0.51
N ALA A 30 0.29 5.50 -0.57
CA ALA A 30 1.60 5.52 0.08
C ALA A 30 1.50 5.41 1.60
N LEU A 31 0.54 6.12 2.19
CA LEU A 31 0.25 6.02 3.62
C LEU A 31 -0.24 4.61 3.98
N GLY A 32 -1.16 4.04 3.18
CA GLY A 32 -1.62 2.66 3.35
C GLY A 32 -0.48 1.64 3.30
N ALA A 33 0.41 1.73 2.32
CA ALA A 33 1.57 0.86 2.19
C ALA A 33 2.47 0.94 3.44
N ALA A 34 2.75 2.16 3.91
CA ALA A 34 3.61 2.38 5.07
C ALA A 34 2.99 1.85 6.38
N LEU A 35 1.66 1.97 6.54
CA LEU A 35 0.94 1.40 7.67
C LEU A 35 0.95 -0.14 7.65
N VAL A 36 0.73 -0.75 6.49
CA VAL A 36 0.78 -2.22 6.34
C VAL A 36 2.21 -2.73 6.57
N TRP A 37 3.23 -1.99 6.13
CA TRP A 37 4.64 -2.25 6.46
C TRP A 37 4.88 -2.26 7.96
N MET A 38 4.39 -1.24 8.67
CA MET A 38 4.52 -1.15 10.13
C MET A 38 3.81 -2.30 10.83
N PHE A 39 2.63 -2.68 10.35
CA PHE A 39 1.88 -3.80 10.88
C PHE A 39 2.63 -5.13 10.68
N ALA A 40 3.10 -5.42 9.46
CA ALA A 40 3.85 -6.64 9.14
C ALA A 40 5.13 -6.79 9.97
N LEU A 41 5.86 -5.68 10.18
CA LEU A 41 7.03 -5.64 11.06
C LEU A 41 6.67 -5.89 12.52
N SER A 42 5.61 -5.27 13.02
CA SER A 42 5.17 -5.45 14.40
C SER A 42 4.73 -6.89 14.65
N TRP A 43 4.08 -7.51 13.67
CA TRP A 43 3.69 -8.91 13.70
C TRP A 43 4.90 -9.86 13.78
N SER A 44 6.00 -9.56 13.09
CA SER A 44 7.23 -10.36 13.15
C SER A 44 7.79 -10.50 14.56
N PHE A 45 7.61 -9.48 15.40
CA PHE A 45 8.04 -9.51 16.80
C PHE A 45 7.00 -10.15 17.73
N ALA A 46 5.71 -10.06 17.39
CA ALA A 46 4.62 -10.53 18.24
C ALA A 46 4.36 -12.04 18.11
N ALA A 47 4.54 -12.60 16.91
CA ALA A 47 4.22 -14.00 16.61
C ALA A 47 5.27 -14.61 15.64
N PRO A 48 6.53 -14.79 16.10
CA PRO A 48 7.62 -15.29 15.26
C PRO A 48 7.42 -16.75 14.80
N ASP A 49 6.55 -17.50 15.47
CA ASP A 49 6.20 -18.90 15.22
C ASP A 49 5.23 -19.09 14.02
N ARG A 50 4.65 -18.00 13.48
CA ARG A 50 3.66 -18.05 12.39
C ARG A 50 4.24 -17.65 11.04
N GLU A 51 5.23 -18.40 10.55
CA GLU A 51 5.94 -18.14 9.30
C GLU A 51 5.00 -17.96 8.09
N ALA A 52 4.02 -18.85 7.90
CA ALA A 52 3.09 -18.77 6.78
C ALA A 52 2.27 -17.46 6.77
N LEU A 53 1.87 -16.97 7.95
CA LEU A 53 1.11 -15.72 8.07
C LEU A 53 2.02 -14.50 7.88
N GLN A 54 3.28 -14.63 8.30
CA GLN A 54 4.31 -13.62 8.09
C GLN A 54 4.63 -13.43 6.60
N ASP A 55 4.72 -14.52 5.84
CA ASP A 55 4.94 -14.49 4.40
C ASP A 55 3.75 -13.85 3.67
N LEU A 56 2.52 -14.18 4.07
CA LEU A 56 1.33 -13.50 3.56
C LEU A 56 1.37 -12.00 3.86
N LEU A 57 1.73 -11.57 5.08
CA LEU A 57 1.83 -10.14 5.40
C LEU A 57 2.89 -9.43 4.56
N TRP A 58 4.06 -10.04 4.35
CA TRP A 58 5.11 -9.48 3.49
C TRP A 58 4.73 -9.45 2.00
N TYR A 59 3.91 -10.40 1.57
CA TYR A 59 3.33 -10.39 0.23
C TYR A 59 2.31 -9.25 0.07
N ALA A 60 1.38 -9.06 1.02
CA ALA A 60 0.45 -7.92 1.03
C ALA A 60 1.19 -6.58 1.01
N VAL A 61 2.24 -6.47 1.83
CA VAL A 61 3.17 -5.35 1.84
C VAL A 61 3.71 -5.05 0.44
N SER A 62 4.19 -6.07 -0.27
CA SER A 62 4.78 -5.93 -1.60
C SER A 62 3.75 -5.41 -2.61
N LEU A 63 2.54 -5.97 -2.59
CA LEU A 63 1.45 -5.56 -3.49
C LEU A 63 1.03 -4.10 -3.25
N ILE A 64 0.78 -3.73 -1.99
CA ILE A 64 0.29 -2.39 -1.66
C ILE A 64 1.38 -1.34 -1.91
N SER A 65 2.66 -1.71 -1.79
CA SER A 65 3.80 -0.82 -2.10
C SER A 65 3.91 -0.46 -3.59
N LEU A 66 3.28 -1.20 -4.50
CA LEU A 66 3.22 -0.88 -5.93
C LEU A 66 2.15 0.18 -6.25
N CYS A 67 1.07 0.21 -5.46
CA CYS A 67 -0.09 1.09 -5.69
C CYS A 67 0.23 2.60 -5.79
N PRO A 68 1.12 3.19 -4.97
CA PRO A 68 1.43 4.61 -5.04
C PRO A 68 2.00 5.00 -6.40
N GLY A 69 2.96 4.23 -6.92
CA GLY A 69 3.59 4.50 -8.23
C GLY A 69 2.57 4.44 -9.37
N ILE A 70 1.70 3.43 -9.35
CA ILE A 70 0.65 3.27 -10.36
C ILE A 70 -0.40 4.37 -10.24
N ALA A 71 -0.76 4.79 -9.03
CA ALA A 71 -1.66 5.90 -8.80
C ALA A 71 -1.07 7.25 -9.30
N VAL A 72 0.25 7.45 -9.20
CA VAL A 72 0.93 8.64 -9.77
C VAL A 72 0.81 8.67 -11.29
N LEU A 73 0.92 7.52 -11.96
CA LEU A 73 0.72 7.46 -13.42
C LEU A 73 -0.71 7.86 -13.83
N GLY A 74 -1.71 7.51 -13.03
CA GLY A 74 -3.10 7.90 -13.21
C GLY A 74 -3.38 9.38 -12.94
N ALA A 75 -2.59 10.02 -12.08
CA ALA A 75 -2.77 11.43 -11.71
C ALA A 75 -2.58 12.41 -12.88
N ARG A 76 -1.95 11.98 -13.98
CA ARG A 76 -1.72 12.77 -15.21
C ARG A 76 -2.87 12.71 -16.22
N ARG A 77 -3.91 11.87 -15.99
CA ARG A 77 -5.02 11.69 -16.93
C ARG A 77 -6.31 12.37 -16.43
N PRO A 78 -7.14 12.94 -17.31
CA PRO A 78 -8.49 13.34 -16.95
C PRO A 78 -9.27 12.10 -16.49
N GLY A 79 -9.84 12.14 -15.28
CA GLY A 79 -10.47 10.97 -14.66
C GLY A 79 -9.59 10.17 -13.69
N SER A 80 -8.67 10.82 -12.98
CA SER A 80 -7.77 10.20 -11.98
C SER A 80 -8.49 9.34 -10.92
N ALA A 81 -9.75 9.67 -10.57
CA ALA A 81 -10.56 8.85 -9.66
C ALA A 81 -10.94 7.48 -10.27
N ALA A 82 -11.28 7.44 -11.57
CA ALA A 82 -11.62 6.20 -12.27
C ALA A 82 -10.39 5.28 -12.45
N TRP A 83 -9.19 5.85 -12.54
CA TRP A 83 -7.94 5.08 -12.64
C TRP A 83 -7.76 4.07 -11.50
N THR A 84 -8.12 4.45 -10.27
CA THR A 84 -8.04 3.54 -9.13
C THR A 84 -8.94 2.33 -9.32
N TRP A 85 -10.15 2.56 -9.82
CA TRP A 85 -11.15 1.52 -10.06
C TRP A 85 -10.79 0.59 -11.22
N PHE A 86 -10.21 1.12 -12.30
CA PHE A 86 -9.94 0.34 -13.51
C PHE A 86 -8.53 -0.25 -13.60
N VAL A 87 -7.57 0.26 -12.83
CA VAL A 87 -6.17 -0.18 -12.92
C VAL A 87 -5.67 -0.73 -11.58
N VAL A 88 -5.78 0.06 -10.51
CA VAL A 88 -5.19 -0.31 -9.21
C VAL A 88 -5.95 -1.48 -8.57
N LEU A 89 -7.28 -1.41 -8.50
CA LEU A 89 -8.08 -2.48 -7.91
C LEU A 89 -8.01 -3.80 -8.70
N PRO A 90 -8.11 -3.82 -10.05
CA PRO A 90 -7.93 -5.05 -10.81
C PRO A 90 -6.52 -5.63 -10.66
N MET A 91 -5.49 -4.78 -10.62
CA MET A 91 -4.12 -5.25 -10.33
C MET A 91 -4.05 -5.93 -8.96
N LEU A 92 -4.60 -5.31 -7.91
CA LEU A 92 -4.64 -5.90 -6.58
C LEU A 92 -5.44 -7.21 -6.54
N ALA A 93 -6.54 -7.30 -7.31
CA ALA A 93 -7.33 -8.52 -7.39
C ALA A 93 -6.57 -9.65 -8.08
N VAL A 94 -5.93 -9.37 -9.22
CA VAL A 94 -5.17 -10.35 -10.01
C VAL A 94 -3.92 -10.80 -9.26
N LEU A 95 -3.13 -9.85 -8.75
CA LEU A 95 -1.90 -10.17 -8.04
C LEU A 95 -2.16 -10.66 -6.61
N GLY A 96 -3.26 -10.28 -5.97
CA GLY A 96 -3.66 -10.74 -4.64
C GLY A 96 -4.36 -12.10 -4.64
N TRP A 97 -4.78 -12.60 -5.81
CA TRP A 97 -5.46 -13.88 -5.95
C TRP A 97 -4.77 -15.05 -5.22
N PRO A 98 -3.43 -15.23 -5.29
CA PRO A 98 -2.75 -16.31 -4.59
C PRO A 98 -2.96 -16.29 -3.07
N MET A 99 -3.17 -15.11 -2.47
CA MET A 99 -3.44 -15.02 -1.02
C MET A 99 -4.79 -15.62 -0.66
N LEU A 100 -5.80 -15.40 -1.52
CA LEU A 100 -7.14 -15.93 -1.32
C LEU A 100 -7.14 -17.45 -1.40
N THR A 101 -6.33 -18.03 -2.30
CA THR A 101 -6.19 -19.49 -2.43
C THR A 101 -5.43 -20.15 -1.29
N VAL A 102 -4.64 -19.39 -0.52
CA VAL A 102 -3.91 -19.91 0.65
C VAL A 102 -4.75 -19.81 1.93
N LEU A 103 -5.71 -18.88 1.98
CA LEU A 103 -6.58 -18.64 3.15
C LEU A 103 -7.91 -19.41 3.11
N GLY A 104 -8.36 -19.83 1.92
CA GLY A 104 -9.57 -20.63 1.72
C GLY A 104 -9.26 -22.12 1.61
#